data_AF-A0A0K0F5R0-F1
#
_entry.id   AF-A0A0K0F5R0-F1
#
_cell.length_a   1.000
_cell.length_b   1.000
_cell.length_c   1.000
_cell.angle_alpha   90.00
_cell.angle_beta   90.00
_cell.angle_gamma   90.00
#
_symmetry.space_group_name_H-M   'P 1'
#
loop_
_entity.id
_entity.type
_entity.pdbx_description
1 polymer ?
#
loop_
_entity_poly.entity_id
_entity_poly.type
_entity_poly.pdbx_seq_one_letter_code
_entity_poly.pdbx_strand_id
1 'polypeptide(L)'
;MEGNIPQTLSNAAAAIHDNLESFLSAANKKVLELNKENEMLQEKVKRLQNAELKCENCSSTYPAFSHLLQPNHVKMKKQPYVIEMKFPNAEAVINYINVSPGLKITNINKFLDKYSSAFS
;
A
#
# COMPACT_ATOMS: atom_id res chain seq x y z
N MET A 1 -16.38 -68.38 12.89
CA MET A 1 -16.23 -67.09 13.61
C MET A 1 -16.55 -65.98 12.61
N GLU A 2 -17.81 -65.69 12.33
CA GLU A 2 -18.18 -64.74 11.24
C GLU A 2 -19.25 -63.71 11.64
N GLY A 3 -19.57 -63.60 12.93
CA GLY A 3 -20.72 -62.79 13.39
C GLY A 3 -20.48 -61.29 13.64
N ASN A 4 -19.28 -60.75 13.49
CA ASN A 4 -18.97 -59.40 14.02
C ASN A 4 -18.46 -58.37 12.99
N ILE A 5 -18.09 -58.79 11.78
CA ILE A 5 -17.49 -57.92 10.76
C ILE A 5 -18.44 -56.77 10.32
N PRO A 6 -19.75 -57.01 10.09
CA PRO A 6 -20.68 -55.96 9.67
C PRO A 6 -20.89 -54.90 10.75
N GLN A 7 -20.93 -55.31 12.03
CA GLN A 7 -21.13 -54.40 13.16
C GLN A 7 -19.90 -53.51 13.39
N THR A 8 -18.69 -54.08 13.27
CA THR A 8 -17.45 -53.29 13.36
C THR A 8 -17.30 -52.28 12.22
N LEU A 9 -17.72 -52.62 10.99
CA LEU A 9 -17.73 -51.70 9.86
C LEU A 9 -18.75 -50.57 10.04
N SER A 10 -19.95 -50.90 10.55
CA SER A 10 -20.98 -49.91 10.86
C SER A 10 -20.52 -48.91 11.93
N ASN A 11 -19.91 -49.40 13.01
CA ASN A 11 -19.38 -48.55 14.07
C ASN A 11 -18.23 -47.67 13.59
N ALA A 12 -17.35 -48.18 12.72
CA ALA A 12 -16.28 -47.39 12.12
C ALA A 12 -16.83 -46.30 11.20
N ALA A 13 -17.87 -46.60 10.40
CA ALA A 13 -18.52 -45.62 9.55
C ALA A 13 -19.19 -44.50 10.37
N ALA A 14 -19.86 -44.84 11.47
CA ALA A 14 -20.44 -43.86 12.39
C ALA A 14 -19.38 -42.94 13.00
N ALA A 15 -18.27 -43.50 13.49
CA ALA A 15 -17.17 -42.71 14.05
C ALA A 15 -16.53 -41.76 13.02
N ILE A 16 -16.39 -42.20 11.76
CA ILE A 16 -15.90 -41.35 10.68
C ILE A 16 -16.87 -40.21 10.39
N HIS A 17 -18.17 -40.51 10.34
CA HIS A 17 -19.21 -39.51 10.11
C HIS A 17 -19.19 -38.43 11.20
N ASP A 18 -19.19 -38.83 12.47
CA ASP A 18 -19.18 -37.90 13.61
C ASP A 18 -17.91 -37.02 13.61
N ASN A 19 -16.75 -37.60 13.26
CA ASN A 19 -15.50 -36.86 13.15
C ASN A 19 -15.55 -35.83 12.00
N LEU A 20 -16.10 -36.21 10.85
CA LEU A 20 -16.26 -35.30 9.70
C LEU A 20 -17.23 -34.17 10.03
N GLU A 21 -18.34 -34.48 10.70
CA GLU A 21 -19.33 -33.48 11.10
C GLU A 21 -18.75 -32.49 12.11
N SER A 22 -18.00 -32.99 13.10
CA SER A 22 -17.27 -32.15 14.05
C SER A 22 -16.23 -31.25 13.37
N PHE A 23 -15.46 -31.82 12.44
CA PHE A 23 -14.46 -31.07 11.67
C PHE A 23 -15.10 -29.98 10.81
N LEU A 24 -16.17 -30.30 10.07
CA LEU A 24 -16.90 -29.36 9.23
C LEU A 24 -17.52 -28.24 10.08
N SER A 25 -18.10 -28.58 11.23
CA SER A 25 -18.65 -27.60 12.17
C SER A 25 -17.57 -26.62 12.67
N ALA A 26 -16.41 -27.14 13.08
CA ALA A 26 -15.28 -26.32 13.52
C ALA A 26 -14.74 -25.43 12.40
N ALA A 27 -14.59 -25.97 11.18
CA ALA A 27 -14.12 -25.22 10.01
C ALA A 27 -15.10 -24.08 9.65
N ASN A 28 -16.40 -24.37 9.61
CA ASN A 28 -17.43 -23.37 9.32
C ASN A 28 -17.45 -22.26 10.37
N LYS A 29 -17.30 -22.60 11.65
CA LYS A 29 -17.18 -21.61 12.73
C LYS A 29 -15.97 -20.70 12.50
N LYS A 30 -14.81 -21.29 12.15
CA LYS A 30 -13.58 -20.51 11.91
C LYS A 30 -13.71 -19.57 10.71
N VAL A 31 -14.35 -20.03 9.62
CA VAL A 31 -14.63 -19.19 8.46
C VAL A 31 -15.52 -18.01 8.83
N LEU A 32 -16.56 -18.25 9.64
CA LEU A 32 -17.45 -17.17 10.11
C LEU A 32 -16.70 -16.14 10.97
N GLU A 33 -15.82 -16.59 11.86
CA GLU A 33 -14.97 -15.71 12.67
C GLU A 33 -14.02 -14.87 11.80
N LEU A 34 -13.36 -15.50 10.84
CA LEU A 34 -12.45 -14.81 9.91
C LEU A 34 -13.17 -13.81 9.02
N ASN A 35 -14.39 -14.12 8.57
CA ASN A 35 -15.19 -13.19 7.79
C ASN A 35 -15.54 -11.94 8.61
N LYS A 36 -15.97 -12.11 9.86
CA LYS A 36 -16.24 -10.98 10.78
C LYS A 36 -14.99 -10.15 11.05
N GLU A 37 -13.84 -10.80 11.23
CA GLU A 37 -12.58 -10.09 11.43
C GLU A 37 -12.18 -9.30 10.18
N ASN A 38 -12.35 -9.89 8.99
CA ASN A 38 -12.07 -9.23 7.73
C ASN A 38 -12.97 -8.01 7.50
N GLU A 39 -14.28 -8.12 7.76
CA GLU A 39 -15.21 -6.98 7.71
C GLU A 39 -14.77 -5.85 8.66
N MET A 40 -14.37 -6.18 9.89
CA MET A 40 -13.86 -5.19 10.85
C MET A 40 -12.58 -4.52 10.35
N LEU A 41 -11.66 -5.28 9.76
CA LEU A 41 -10.42 -4.76 9.21
C LEU A 41 -10.67 -3.87 8.00
N GLN A 42 -11.58 -4.24 7.10
CA GLN A 42 -11.97 -3.42 5.96
C GLN A 42 -12.56 -2.08 6.41
N GLU A 43 -13.40 -2.08 7.44
CA GLU A 43 -13.96 -0.85 8.02
C GLU A 43 -12.85 0.04 8.62
N LYS A 44 -11.85 -0.55 9.29
CA LYS A 44 -10.68 0.19 9.79
C LYS A 44 -9.86 0.80 8.65
N VAL A 45 -9.61 0.03 7.59
CA VAL A 45 -8.90 0.51 6.40
C VAL A 45 -9.64 1.68 5.77
N LYS A 46 -10.97 1.59 5.63
CA LYS A 46 -11.80 2.68 5.10
C LYS A 46 -11.70 3.96 5.95
N ARG A 47 -11.72 3.84 7.28
CA ARG A 47 -11.52 4.99 8.17
C ARG A 47 -10.14 5.63 7.99
N LEU A 48 -9.09 4.82 7.86
CA LEU A 48 -7.74 5.32 7.65
C LEU A 48 -7.56 5.97 6.27
N GLN A 49 -8.17 5.42 5.23
CA GLN A 49 -8.19 6.02 3.88
C GLN A 49 -8.86 7.39 3.87
N ASN A 50 -9.92 7.55 4.65
CA ASN A 50 -10.68 8.80 4.74
C ASN A 50 -10.20 9.71 5.89
N ALA A 51 -9.12 9.35 6.59
CA ALA A 51 -8.61 10.17 7.66
C ALA A 51 -7.95 11.42 7.07
N GLU A 52 -8.38 12.58 7.56
CA GLU A 52 -7.93 13.87 7.09
C GLU A 52 -7.37 14.72 8.25
N LEU A 53 -6.33 15.49 7.95
CA LEU A 53 -5.67 16.42 8.85
C LEU A 53 -5.89 17.84 8.34
N LYS A 54 -6.33 18.73 9.23
CA LYS A 54 -6.49 20.14 8.93
C LYS A 54 -5.20 20.88 9.25
N CYS A 55 -4.68 21.64 8.30
CA CYS A 55 -3.55 22.53 8.52
C CYS A 55 -4.01 23.76 9.30
N GLU A 56 -3.37 24.00 10.44
CA GLU A 56 -3.68 25.12 11.34
C GLU A 56 -3.43 26.49 10.70
N ASN A 57 -2.48 26.58 9.75
CA ASN A 57 -2.06 27.86 9.17
C ASN A 57 -2.83 28.28 7.91
N CYS A 58 -3.38 27.33 7.12
CA CYS A 58 -3.97 27.65 5.81
C CYS A 58 -5.40 27.13 5.61
N SER A 59 -6.07 26.69 6.68
CA SER A 59 -7.44 26.13 6.67
C SER A 59 -7.68 24.94 5.74
N SER A 60 -6.65 24.43 5.08
CA SER A 60 -6.72 23.34 4.11
C SER A 60 -6.72 21.99 4.81
N THR A 61 -7.40 21.01 4.22
CA THR A 61 -7.54 19.65 4.75
C THR A 61 -6.81 18.67 3.85
N TYR A 62 -6.05 17.74 4.43
CA TYR A 62 -5.15 16.83 3.73
C TYR A 62 -5.36 15.38 4.17
N PRO A 63 -5.31 14.38 3.27
CA PRO A 63 -5.41 12.98 3.65
C PRO A 63 -4.17 12.53 4.45
N ALA A 64 -4.39 12.05 5.66
CA ALA A 64 -3.37 11.77 6.68
C ALA A 64 -2.37 10.68 6.25
N PHE A 65 -2.85 9.63 5.60
CA PHE A 65 -2.06 8.42 5.29
C PHE A 65 -1.93 8.15 3.79
N SER A 66 -2.12 9.17 2.95
CA SER A 66 -2.06 9.07 1.49
C SER A 66 -0.78 8.43 0.94
N HIS A 67 0.32 8.49 1.70
CA HIS A 67 1.63 7.93 1.35
C HIS A 67 1.84 6.48 1.80
N LEU A 68 1.11 5.99 2.81
CA LEU A 68 1.23 4.61 3.33
C LEU A 68 0.31 3.62 2.62
N LEU A 69 -0.75 4.13 2.00
CA LEU A 69 -1.79 3.33 1.33
C LEU A 69 -1.55 3.18 -0.18
N GLN A 70 -0.38 3.63 -0.67
CA GLN A 70 -0.02 3.43 -2.07
C GLN A 70 0.52 2.01 -2.28
N PRO A 71 0.07 1.30 -3.32
CA PRO A 71 0.67 0.02 -3.67
C PRO A 71 2.16 0.20 -3.94
N ASN A 72 2.99 -0.71 -3.40
CA ASN A 72 4.47 -0.73 -3.47
C ASN A 72 5.09 -0.58 -4.88
N HIS A 73 4.28 -0.51 -5.94
CA HIS A 73 4.68 -0.46 -7.34
C HIS A 73 4.54 0.92 -8.00
N VAL A 74 3.97 1.92 -7.33
CA VAL A 74 3.87 3.28 -7.90
C VAL A 74 5.08 4.12 -7.44
N LYS A 75 6.13 4.16 -8.27
CA LYS A 75 7.19 5.16 -8.14
C LYS A 75 6.58 6.56 -8.26
N MET A 76 6.81 7.38 -7.24
CA MET A 76 6.30 8.74 -7.10
C MET A 76 6.44 9.57 -8.39
N LYS A 77 5.31 10.12 -8.87
CA LYS A 77 5.29 11.23 -9.86
C LYS A 77 4.57 12.49 -9.38
N LYS A 78 4.16 12.58 -8.12
CA LYS A 78 3.59 13.82 -7.58
C LYS A 78 4.05 14.05 -6.15
N GLN A 79 5.16 14.77 -6.01
CA GLN A 79 5.46 15.49 -4.79
C GLN A 79 4.48 16.68 -4.70
N PRO A 80 3.74 16.87 -3.61
CA PRO A 80 2.70 17.90 -3.49
C PRO A 80 3.23 19.34 -3.34
N TYR A 81 4.55 19.55 -3.46
CA TYR A 81 5.18 20.87 -3.33
C TYR A 81 6.20 21.14 -4.45
N VAL A 82 5.88 20.73 -5.69
CA VAL A 82 6.72 21.07 -6.86
C VAL A 82 6.18 22.35 -7.48
N ILE A 83 6.93 23.43 -7.37
CA ILE A 83 6.74 24.62 -8.20
C ILE A 83 7.48 24.35 -9.52
N GLU A 84 6.75 24.19 -10.61
CA GLU A 84 7.35 24.13 -11.94
C GLU A 84 7.78 25.55 -12.36
N MET A 85 9.09 25.79 -12.38
CA MET A 85 9.67 27.04 -12.86
C MET A 85 10.15 26.85 -14.31
N LYS A 86 9.68 27.73 -15.21
CA LYS A 86 10.15 27.77 -16.60
C LYS A 86 11.32 28.74 -16.72
N PHE A 87 12.43 28.26 -17.28
CA PHE A 87 13.62 29.06 -17.55
C PHE A 87 13.84 29.19 -19.06
N PRO A 88 14.35 30.33 -19.55
CA PRO A 88 14.56 30.57 -20.98
C PRO A 88 15.69 29.71 -21.57
N ASN A 89 16.65 29.28 -20.75
CA ASN A 89 17.78 28.43 -21.17
C ASN A 89 18.40 27.73 -19.94
N ALA A 90 19.36 26.83 -20.18
CA ALA A 90 20.06 26.08 -19.13
C ALA A 90 20.90 26.97 -18.21
N GLU A 91 21.47 28.07 -18.73
CA GLU A 91 22.28 29.00 -17.94
C GLU A 91 21.44 29.72 -16.86
N ALA A 92 20.23 30.13 -17.20
CA ALA A 92 19.28 30.74 -16.26
C ALA A 92 18.89 29.79 -15.12
N VAL A 93 18.76 28.49 -15.40
CA VAL A 93 18.51 27.45 -14.38
C VAL A 93 19.68 27.38 -13.39
N ILE A 94 20.91 27.40 -13.90
CA ILE A 94 22.12 27.25 -13.08
C ILE A 94 22.34 28.48 -12.21
N ASN A 95 22.15 29.67 -12.77
CA ASN A 95 22.20 30.91 -12.00
C ASN A 95 21.19 30.89 -10.85
N TYR A 96 19.96 30.47 -11.11
CA TYR A 96 18.93 30.33 -10.07
C TYR A 96 19.35 29.37 -8.94
N ILE A 97 19.89 28.20 -9.28
CA ILE A 97 20.36 27.21 -8.29
C ILE A 97 21.53 27.78 -7.47
N ASN A 98 22.48 28.45 -8.11
CA ASN A 98 23.67 28.99 -7.44
C ASN A 98 23.36 30.11 -6.45
N VAL A 99 22.37 30.95 -6.74
CA VAL A 99 21.98 32.09 -5.88
C VAL A 99 20.91 31.74 -4.85
N SER A 100 20.27 30.57 -4.96
CA SER A 100 19.18 30.16 -4.07
C SER A 100 19.71 29.55 -2.76
N PRO A 101 19.42 30.16 -1.60
CA PRO A 101 19.81 29.62 -0.30
C PRO A 101 19.11 28.28 -0.07
N GLY A 102 19.88 27.20 0.09
CA GLY A 102 19.37 25.85 0.38
C GLY A 102 19.30 24.89 -0.81
N LEU A 103 19.45 25.38 -2.06
CA LEU A 103 19.57 24.54 -3.25
C LEU A 103 21.05 24.27 -3.55
N LYS A 104 21.67 23.32 -2.83
CA LYS A 104 23.04 22.87 -3.15
C LYS A 104 23.00 21.59 -3.97
N ILE A 105 23.22 21.71 -5.27
CA ILE A 105 23.34 20.56 -6.19
C ILE A 105 24.81 20.38 -6.55
N THR A 106 25.41 19.27 -6.12
CA THR A 106 26.77 18.92 -6.53
C THR A 106 26.78 18.46 -7.99
N ASN A 107 27.75 18.92 -8.78
CA ASN A 107 27.91 18.64 -10.21
C ASN A 107 26.93 19.31 -11.18
N ILE A 108 26.26 20.41 -10.79
CA ILE A 108 25.35 21.12 -11.71
C ILE A 108 26.03 21.57 -13.02
N ASN A 109 27.34 21.85 -12.98
CA ASN A 109 28.12 22.23 -14.17
C ASN A 109 28.18 21.13 -15.24
N LYS A 110 28.08 19.83 -14.87
CA LYS A 110 28.00 18.73 -15.84
C LYS A 110 26.71 18.74 -16.67
N PHE A 111 25.71 19.51 -16.22
CA PHE A 111 24.47 19.69 -16.95
C PHE A 111 24.67 20.61 -18.16
N LEU A 112 25.59 21.56 -18.12
CA LEU A 112 25.94 22.38 -19.29
C LEU A 112 26.58 21.54 -20.37
N ASP A 113 27.57 20.70 -20.04
CA ASP A 113 28.33 19.92 -21.02
C ASP A 113 27.43 19.04 -21.92
N LYS A 114 26.32 18.52 -21.37
CA LYS A 114 25.33 17.73 -22.10
C LYS A 114 24.45 18.52 -23.07
N TYR A 115 24.24 19.82 -22.82
CA TYR A 115 23.38 20.67 -23.64
C TYR A 115 24.17 21.66 -24.50
N SER A 116 25.43 21.93 -24.18
CA SER A 116 26.38 22.65 -25.03
C SER A 116 26.79 21.82 -26.24
N SER A 117 26.86 20.49 -26.10
CA SER A 117 27.17 19.55 -27.19
C SER A 117 26.00 19.31 -28.15
N ALA A 118 24.80 19.83 -27.86
CA ALA A 118 23.63 19.74 -28.73
C ALA A 118 23.51 20.89 -29.74
N PHE A 119 24.43 21.85 -29.72
CA PHE A 119 24.46 23.01 -30.62
C PHE A 119 25.82 23.21 -31.33
N SER A 120 26.65 22.16 -31.41
CA SER A 120 27.86 22.14 -32.23
C SER A 120 27.57 21.54 -33.61
#